data_AF-A0A965CXE9-F1
#
_entry.id   AF-A0A965CXE9-F1
#
_cell.length_a   1.000
_cell.length_b   1.000
_cell.length_c   1.000
_cell.angle_alpha   90.00
_cell.angle_beta   90.00
_cell.angle_gamma   90.00
#
_symmetry.space_group_name_H-M   'P 1'
#
loop_
_entity.id
_entity.type
_entity.pdbx_description
1 polymer ?
#
loop_
_entity_poly.entity_id
_entity_poly.type
_entity_poly.pdbx_seq_one_letter_code
_entity_poly.pdbx_strand_id
1 'polypeptide(L)' 'MICLYAPAKTPAAIVEQLNRESVRVLRSPEVKERLFNSGAEVVANSPREFAAYMKADMQKMGKVIKDAGIRAE' A
#
# COMPACT_ATOMS: atom_id res chain seq x y z
N MET A 1 7.04 -0.88 3.15
CA MET A 1 5.57 -1.05 3.08
C MET A 1 5.25 -1.86 1.84
N ILE A 2 4.61 -3.02 1.99
CA ILE A 2 4.17 -3.83 0.84
C ILE A 2 2.77 -3.35 0.44
N CYS A 3 2.60 -3.01 -0.84
CA CYS A 3 1.35 -2.49 -1.39
C CYS A 3 0.85 -3.40 -2.52
N LEU A 4 -0.47 -3.60 -2.60
CA LEU A 4 -1.11 -4.35 -3.67
C LEU A 4 -2.04 -3.42 -4.45
N TYR A 5 -1.92 -3.43 -5.78
CA TYR A 5 -2.76 -2.64 -6.69
C TYR A 5 -3.57 -3.56 -7.59
N ALA A 6 -4.72 -3.07 -8.04
CA ALA A 6 -5.60 -3.72 -9.02
C ALA A 6 -6.09 -2.67 -10.04
N PRO A 7 -6.57 -3.08 -11.23
CA PRO A 7 -7.18 -2.17 -12.19
C PRO A 7 -8.27 -1.29 -11.56
N ALA A 8 -8.37 -0.03 -11.99
CA ALA A 8 -9.26 0.96 -11.36
C ALA A 8 -10.75 0.57 -11.34
N LYS A 9 -11.17 -0.31 -12.25
CA LYS A 9 -12.56 -0.79 -12.36
C LYS A 9 -12.78 -2.19 -11.78
N THR A 10 -11.81 -2.73 -11.04
CA THR A 10 -11.99 -4.02 -10.35
C THR A 10 -13.17 -3.92 -9.38
N PRO A 11 -14.15 -4.85 -9.42
CA PRO A 11 -15.29 -4.81 -8.51
C PRO A 11 -14.87 -4.82 -7.03
N ALA A 12 -15.60 -4.05 -6.21
CA ALA A 12 -15.29 -3.88 -4.79
C ALA A 12 -15.19 -5.23 -4.05
N ALA A 13 -16.10 -6.16 -4.31
CA ALA A 13 -16.09 -7.49 -3.69
C ALA A 13 -14.79 -8.28 -3.96
N ILE A 14 -14.19 -8.12 -5.14
CA ILE A 14 -12.91 -8.76 -5.47
C ILE A 14 -11.76 -8.10 -4.71
N VAL A 15 -11.77 -6.77 -4.61
CA VAL A 15 -10.77 -6.02 -3.84
C VAL A 15 -10.81 -6.40 -2.36
N GLU A 16 -12.02 -6.51 -1.80
CA GLU A 16 -12.23 -6.94 -0.42
C GLU A 16 -11.75 -8.38 -0.18
N GLN A 17 -12.04 -9.29 -1.10
CA GLN A 17 -11.55 -10.67 -1.03
C GLN A 17 -10.01 -10.72 -1.07
N LEU A 18 -9.38 -10.01 -2.01
CA LEU A 18 -7.92 -9.95 -2.12
C LEU A 18 -7.28 -9.36 -0.86
N ASN A 19 -7.85 -8.28 -0.32
CA ASN A 19 -7.36 -7.67 0.91
C ASN A 19 -7.46 -8.64 2.09
N ARG A 20 -8.60 -9.31 2.28
CA ARG A 20 -8.80 -10.26 3.37
C ARG A 20 -7.78 -11.40 3.33
N GLU A 21 -7.59 -12.02 2.17
CA GLU A 21 -6.63 -13.13 2.06
C GLU A 21 -5.17 -12.63 2.19
N SER A 22 -4.86 -11.43 1.68
CA SER A 22 -3.54 -10.83 1.87
C SER A 22 -3.25 -10.56 3.36
N VAL A 23 -4.21 -9.98 4.08
CA VAL A 23 -4.10 -9.74 5.53
C VAL A 23 -3.92 -11.06 6.28
N ARG A 24 -4.61 -12.12 5.89
CA ARG A 24 -4.44 -13.45 6.49
C ARG A 24 -3.01 -13.96 6.35
N VAL A 25 -2.44 -13.91 5.14
CA VAL A 25 -1.07 -14.37 4.88
C VAL A 25 -0.05 -13.50 5.60
N LEU A 26 -0.20 -12.18 5.56
CA LEU A 26 0.69 -11.23 6.23
C LEU A 26 0.68 -11.35 7.76
N ARG A 27 -0.40 -11.88 8.34
CA ARG A 27 -0.50 -12.17 9.78
C ARG A 27 0.05 -13.53 10.17
N SER A 28 0.40 -14.39 9.23
CA SER A 28 1.06 -15.65 9.56
C SER A 28 2.43 -15.39 10.19
N PRO A 29 2.82 -16.10 11.27
CA PRO A 29 4.08 -15.85 11.97
C PRO A 29 5.29 -15.96 11.06
N GLU A 30 5.33 -16.97 10.20
CA GLU A 30 6.42 -17.20 9.26
C GLU A 30 6.60 -16.03 8.28
N VAL A 31 5.50 -15.56 7.67
CA VAL A 31 5.58 -14.44 6.73
C VAL A 31 5.95 -13.15 7.45
N LYS A 32 5.36 -12.91 8.63
CA LYS A 32 5.67 -11.73 9.44
C LYS A 32 7.15 -11.68 9.82
N GLU A 33 7.72 -12.81 10.24
CA GLU A 33 9.14 -12.92 10.61
C GLU A 33 10.05 -12.70 9.40
N ARG A 34 9.75 -13.34 8.26
CA ARG A 34 10.53 -13.15 7.02
C ARG A 34 10.51 -11.69 6.55
N LEU A 35 9.36 -11.03 6.62
CA LEU A 35 9.22 -9.62 6.24
C LEU A 35 9.92 -8.69 7.22
N PHE A 36 9.82 -8.96 8.52
CA PHE A 36 10.54 -8.19 9.52
C PHE A 36 12.06 -8.30 9.33
N ASN A 37 12.56 -9.51 9.07
CA ASN A 37 13.98 -9.77 8.82
C ASN A 37 14.50 -9.13 7.51
N SER A 38 13.61 -8.81 6.56
CA SER A 38 13.98 -8.04 5.35
C SER A 38 13.85 -6.53 5.54
N GLY A 39 13.58 -6.06 6.75
CA GLY A 39 13.40 -4.64 7.07
C GLY A 39 12.02 -4.09 6.69
N ALA A 40 11.06 -4.96 6.35
CA ALA A 40 9.71 -4.56 6.00
C ALA A 40 8.77 -4.61 7.21
N GLU A 41 8.07 -3.50 7.46
CA GLU A 41 6.97 -3.45 8.43
C GLU A 41 5.63 -3.78 7.76
N VAL A 42 4.87 -4.67 8.41
CA VAL A 42 3.54 -5.11 7.97
C VAL A 42 2.48 -4.21 8.61
N VAL A 43 1.81 -3.41 7.78
CA VAL A 43 0.70 -2.54 8.21
C VAL A 43 -0.66 -3.25 8.14
N ALA A 44 -0.90 -4.00 7.05
CA ALA A 44 -2.12 -4.81 6.82
C ALA A 44 -3.44 -4.04 7.09
N ASN A 45 -3.54 -2.82 6.55
CA ASN A 45 -4.72 -1.95 6.66
C ASN A 45 -5.80 -2.25 5.61
N SER A 46 -6.94 -1.57 5.72
CA SER A 46 -8.04 -1.69 4.77
C SER A 46 -7.73 -1.00 3.42
N PRO A 47 -8.38 -1.41 2.31
CA PRO A 47 -8.21 -0.74 1.02
C PRO A 47 -8.54 0.75 1.06
N ARG A 48 -9.53 1.15 1.87
CA ARG A 48 -9.95 2.54 2.04
C ARG A 48 -8.90 3.37 2.75
N GLU A 49 -8.32 2.86 3.83
CA GLU A 49 -7.24 3.54 4.55
C GLU A 49 -6.01 3.68 3.67
N PHE A 50 -5.67 2.64 2.91
CA PHE A 50 -4.56 2.69 1.96
C PHE A 50 -4.78 3.74 0.87
N ALA A 51 -5.99 3.81 0.29
CA ALA A 51 -6.34 4.83 -0.70
C ALA A 51 -6.24 6.26 -0.14
N ALA A 52 -6.67 6.46 1.11
CA ALA A 52 -6.57 7.75 1.79
C ALA A 52 -5.10 8.13 2.04
N TYR A 53 -4.28 7.19 2.53
CA TYR A 53 -2.85 7.39 2.73
C TYR A 53 -2.15 7.77 1.42
N MET A 54 -2.40 7.01 0.36
CA MET A 54 -1.79 7.24 -0.95
C MET A 54 -2.17 8.62 -1.52
N LYS A 55 -3.43 9.06 -1.35
CA LYS A 55 -3.86 10.40 -1.77
C LYS A 55 -3.11 11.49 -1.01
N ALA A 56 -2.95 11.35 0.30
CA ALA A 56 -2.23 12.31 1.13
C ALA A 56 -0.73 12.35 0.77
N ASP A 57 -0.12 11.18 0.57
CA ASP A 57 1.29 11.06 0.21
C ASP A 57 1.58 11.66 -1.16
N MET A 58 0.73 11.37 -2.17
CA MET A 58 0.83 12.00 -3.49
C MET A 58 0.74 13.54 -3.42
N GLN A 59 -0.16 14.09 -2.59
CA GLN A 59 -0.26 15.54 -2.43
C GLN A 59 1.01 16.13 -1.80
N LYS A 60 1.55 15.46 -0.78
CA LYS A 60 2.78 15.87 -0.10
C LYS A 60 3.99 15.81 -1.04
N MET A 61 4.21 14.67 -1.69
CA MET A 61 5.33 14.47 -2.61
C MET A 61 5.21 15.37 -3.84
N GLY A 62 4.00 15.57 -4.37
CA GLY A 62 3.75 16.51 -5.46
C GLY A 62 4.12 17.96 -5.10
N LYS A 63 3.89 18.38 -3.86
CA LYS A 63 4.35 19.68 -3.37
C LYS A 63 5.87 19.75 -3.30
N VAL A 64 6.52 18.74 -2.73
CA VAL A 64 8.00 18.67 -2.64
C VAL A 64 8.65 18.74 -4.02
N ILE A 65 8.14 17.96 -4.99
CA ILE A 65 8.64 17.95 -6.37
C ILE A 65 8.54 19.33 -7.01
N LYS A 66 7.39 20.00 -6.86
CA LYS A 66 7.16 21.36 -7.39
C LYS A 66 8.08 22.39 -6.75
N ASP A 67 8.17 22.37 -5.42
CA ASP A 67 8.99 23.31 -4.65
C ASP A 67 10.48 23.13 -4.96
N ALA A 68 10.93 21.90 -5.26
CA ALA A 68 12.31 21.57 -5.62
C ALA A 68 12.64 21.72 -7.12
N GLY A 69 11.65 22.03 -7.97
CA GLY A 69 11.84 22.17 -9.42
C GLY A 69 12.20 20.88 -10.16
N ILE A 70 11.90 19.71 -9.57
CA ILE A 70 12.22 18.40 -10.14
C ILE A 70 11.27 18.11 -11.31
N ARG A 71 11.82 17.66 -12.44
CA ARG A 71 11.05 17.27 -13.64
C ARG A 71 11.31 15.82 -13.98
N ALA A 72 10.26 15.10 -14.39
CA ALA A 72 10.41 13.80 -15.02
C ALA A 72 10.92 14.02 -16.46
N GLU A 73 11.89 13.22 -16.87
CA GLU A 73 12.42 13.18 -18.24
C GLU A 73 11.42 12.53 -19.21
#